data_AF-A0A316DCI3-F1
#
_entry.id   AF-A0A316DCI3-F1
#
_cell.length_a   1.000
_cell.length_b   1.000
_cell.length_c   1.000
_cell.angle_alpha   90.00
_cell.angle_beta   90.00
_cell.angle_gamma   90.00
#
_symmetry.space_group_name_H-M   'P 1'
#
loop_
_entity.id
_entity.type
_entity.pdbx_description
1 polymer ?
#
loop_
_entity_poly.entity_id
_entity_poly.type
_entity_poly.pdbx_seq_one_letter_code
_entity_poly.pdbx_strand_id
1 'polypeptide(L)'
;MTTVTSDPSYIGYINYGWGYKWRIIGWITVSGTLKDQDGQPIANAPVTLLLNERLGKQSVSGTTTASGTYSLNIPSLNPGAGDYSYYASASTHYFDVIGMGVASSLSNSSETYVDTLYHFAYSIYHPF
;
A
#
# COMPACT_ATOMS: atom_id res chain seq x y z
N MET A 1 -0.71 -0.68 14.49
CA MET A 1 0.36 -0.81 13.48
C MET A 1 -0.31 -1.23 12.19
N THR A 2 -0.08 -0.49 11.12
CA THR A 2 -0.66 -0.78 9.81
C THR A 2 0.22 -1.78 9.07
N THR A 3 -0.39 -2.78 8.46
CA THR A 3 0.29 -3.85 7.72
C THR A 3 -0.18 -3.85 6.28
N VAL A 4 0.76 -4.02 5.36
CA VAL A 4 0.50 -4.13 3.92
C VAL A 4 0.80 -5.55 3.47
N THR A 5 -0.15 -6.17 2.76
CA THR A 5 0.02 -7.46 2.10
C THR A 5 -0.34 -7.36 0.63
N SER A 6 0.33 -8.15 -0.22
CA SER A 6 0.25 -8.12 -1.68
C SER A 6 0.80 -9.45 -2.26
N ASP A 7 1.01 -9.50 -3.57
CA ASP A 7 1.40 -10.66 -4.36
C ASP A 7 2.60 -11.44 -3.79
N PRO A 8 2.43 -12.68 -3.30
CA PRO A 8 3.46 -13.39 -2.52
C PRO A 8 4.79 -13.59 -3.25
N SER A 9 4.76 -13.72 -4.57
CA SER A 9 5.95 -13.93 -5.41
C SER A 9 6.71 -12.62 -5.70
N TYR A 10 6.08 -11.47 -5.47
CA TYR A 10 6.64 -10.14 -5.71
C TYR A 10 6.60 -9.27 -4.45
N ILE A 11 6.16 -9.78 -3.30
CA ILE A 11 6.06 -9.00 -2.08
C ILE A 11 7.41 -8.90 -1.37
N GLY A 12 7.67 -7.74 -0.78
CA GLY A 12 8.80 -7.57 0.13
C GLY A 12 8.94 -6.12 0.58
N TYR A 13 9.38 -5.94 1.81
CA TYR A 13 9.89 -4.65 2.27
C TYR A 13 11.32 -4.51 1.74
N ILE A 14 11.47 -3.81 0.62
CA ILE A 14 12.69 -3.75 -0.19
C ILE A 14 13.12 -2.29 -0.37
N ASN A 15 14.38 -2.07 -0.76
CA ASN A 15 14.91 -0.76 -1.10
C ASN A 15 15.44 -0.77 -2.54
N TYR A 16 14.81 0.01 -3.43
CA TYR A 16 15.25 0.25 -4.81
C TYR A 16 15.98 1.59 -4.97
N GLY A 17 16.61 2.08 -3.91
CA GLY A 17 17.31 3.38 -3.89
C GLY A 17 16.43 4.56 -3.46
N TRP A 18 15.18 4.32 -3.06
CA TRP A 18 14.25 5.35 -2.56
C TRP A 18 13.80 5.10 -1.11
N GLY A 19 14.63 4.37 -0.36
CA GLY A 19 14.32 3.90 0.99
C GLY A 19 13.52 2.61 0.98
N TYR A 20 13.37 2.01 2.17
CA TYR A 20 12.61 0.78 2.29
C TYR A 20 11.10 1.03 2.19
N LYS A 21 10.43 0.29 1.31
CA LYS A 21 8.99 0.36 1.06
C LYS A 21 8.45 -1.04 0.76
N TRP A 22 7.16 -1.23 0.98
CA TRP A 22 6.48 -2.43 0.48
C TRP A 22 6.39 -2.40 -1.04
N ARG A 23 6.76 -3.50 -1.68
CA ARG A 23 6.53 -3.75 -3.11
C ARG A 23 5.20 -4.46 -3.34
N ILE A 24 4.39 -3.94 -4.26
CA ILE A 24 3.09 -4.45 -4.68
C ILE A 24 3.02 -4.58 -6.21
N ILE A 25 2.09 -5.35 -6.76
CA ILE A 25 1.90 -5.45 -8.23
C ILE A 25 0.43 -5.55 -8.66
N GLY A 26 -0.24 -6.65 -8.33
CA GLY A 26 -1.56 -7.01 -8.87
C GLY A 26 -2.72 -6.74 -7.90
N TRP A 27 -2.46 -6.82 -6.60
CA TRP A 27 -3.45 -6.53 -5.56
C TRP A 27 -2.79 -6.02 -4.29
N ILE A 28 -3.58 -5.48 -3.36
CA ILE A 28 -3.10 -5.05 -2.06
C ILE A 28 -4.21 -5.15 -1.02
N THR A 29 -3.87 -5.66 0.16
CA THR A 29 -4.67 -5.57 1.37
C THR A 29 -3.93 -4.75 2.42
N VAL A 30 -4.62 -3.77 3.00
CA VAL A 30 -4.11 -2.93 4.07
C VAL A 30 -4.97 -3.15 5.30
N SER A 31 -4.32 -3.56 6.39
CA SER A 31 -4.98 -3.86 7.65
C SER A 31 -4.39 -3.02 8.78
N GLY A 32 -5.20 -2.66 9.76
CA GLY A 32 -4.77 -1.83 10.87
C GLY A 32 -5.80 -1.76 11.99
N THR A 33 -5.62 -0.80 12.89
CA THR A 33 -6.54 -0.54 14.01
C THR A 33 -6.74 0.96 14.13
N LEU A 34 -7.97 1.42 13.92
CA LEU A 34 -8.33 2.81 14.12
C LEU A 34 -8.44 3.08 15.62
N LYS A 35 -7.72 4.10 16.08
CA LYS A 35 -7.72 4.55 17.46
C LYS A 35 -8.13 6.02 17.56
N ASP A 36 -8.63 6.41 18.72
CA ASP A 36 -8.81 7.82 19.08
C ASP A 36 -7.51 8.43 19.62
N GLN A 37 -7.58 9.71 19.99
CA GLN A 37 -6.48 10.48 20.57
C GLN A 37 -5.93 9.89 21.89
N ASP A 38 -6.75 9.12 22.62
CA ASP A 38 -6.39 8.48 23.88
C ASP A 38 -5.86 7.05 23.66
N GLY A 39 -5.78 6.61 22.40
CA GLY A 39 -5.27 5.30 22.00
C GLY A 39 -6.30 4.18 22.06
N GLN A 40 -7.58 4.50 22.28
CA GLN A 40 -8.67 3.54 22.39
C GLN A 40 -9.23 3.17 21.00
N PRO A 41 -9.58 1.90 20.75
CA PRO A 41 -10.10 1.48 19.46
C PRO A 41 -11.48 2.11 19.16
N ILE A 42 -11.67 2.59 17.94
CA ILE A 42 -12.95 3.14 17.48
C ILE A 42 -13.69 2.09 16.65
N ALA A 43 -14.81 1.59 17.17
CA ALA A 43 -15.66 0.60 16.49
C ALA A 43 -16.62 1.22 15.46
N ASN A 44 -16.99 0.44 14.43
CA ASN A 44 -17.96 0.82 13.39
C ASN A 44 -17.65 2.14 12.68
N ALA A 45 -16.39 2.53 12.62
CA ALA A 45 -15.94 3.77 12.01
C ALA A 45 -15.65 3.56 10.52
N PRO A 46 -16.04 4.50 9.64
CA PRO A 46 -15.69 4.45 8.23
C PRO A 46 -14.18 4.67 8.06
N VAL A 47 -13.55 3.86 7.23
CA VAL A 47 -12.14 3.97 6.85
C VAL A 47 -12.02 3.83 5.35
N THR A 48 -11.19 4.68 4.73
CA THR A 48 -10.93 4.65 3.29
C THR A 48 -9.44 4.49 3.03
N LEU A 49 -9.10 3.54 2.15
CA LEU A 49 -7.79 3.39 1.54
C LEU A 49 -7.81 4.12 0.20
N LEU A 50 -6.80 4.93 -0.05
CA LEU A 50 -6.52 5.61 -1.31
C LEU A 50 -5.15 5.18 -1.83
N LEU A 51 -5.08 4.81 -3.10
CA LEU A 51 -3.84 4.62 -3.85
C LEU A 51 -3.79 5.60 -5.02
N ASN A 52 -2.70 6.35 -5.06
CA ASN A 52 -2.37 7.24 -6.17
C ASN A 52 -1.38 6.51 -7.09
N GLU A 53 -1.87 5.50 -7.81
CA GLU A 53 -1.08 4.77 -8.79
C GLU A 53 -0.66 5.68 -9.95
N ARG A 54 0.34 5.24 -10.72
CA ARG A 54 0.86 6.05 -11.82
C ARG A 54 -0.14 6.18 -12.97
N LEU A 55 -0.88 5.11 -13.26
CA LEU A 55 -1.85 5.01 -14.36
C LEU A 55 -3.31 5.16 -13.91
N GLY A 56 -3.56 5.71 -12.72
CA GLY A 56 -4.92 5.90 -12.22
C GLY A 56 -4.95 6.10 -10.72
N LYS A 57 -6.12 6.45 -10.19
CA LYS A 57 -6.35 6.46 -8.74
C LYS A 57 -7.36 5.37 -8.40
N GLN A 58 -7.09 4.62 -7.34
CA GLN A 58 -8.02 3.63 -6.82
C GLN A 58 -8.29 3.89 -5.35
N SER A 59 -9.51 3.56 -4.92
CA SER A 59 -9.91 3.69 -3.53
C SER A 59 -10.89 2.60 -3.14
N VAL A 60 -10.84 2.18 -1.89
CA VAL A 60 -11.81 1.28 -1.30
C VAL A 60 -12.15 1.74 0.12
N SER A 61 -13.41 1.60 0.52
CA SER A 61 -13.88 1.95 1.85
C SER A 61 -14.40 0.72 2.58
N GLY A 62 -14.31 0.75 3.89
CA GLY A 62 -14.85 -0.25 4.79
C GLY A 62 -15.19 0.35 6.14
N THR A 63 -15.53 -0.50 7.10
CA THR A 63 -15.79 -0.09 8.47
C THR A 63 -14.91 -0.89 9.43
N THR A 64 -14.54 -0.27 10.56
CA THR A 64 -13.84 -0.97 11.61
C THR A 64 -14.76 -1.95 12.35
N THR A 65 -14.19 -3.05 12.83
CA THR A 65 -14.90 -4.03 13.66
C THR A 65 -15.15 -3.48 15.08
N ALA A 66 -15.81 -4.27 15.94
CA ALA A 66 -16.00 -3.94 17.35
C ALA A 66 -14.68 -3.71 18.13
N SER A 67 -13.55 -4.26 17.66
CA SER A 67 -12.23 -4.04 18.24
C SER A 67 -11.44 -2.92 17.55
N GLY A 68 -12.09 -2.13 16.69
CA GLY A 68 -11.48 -1.03 15.95
C GLY A 68 -10.56 -1.46 14.80
N THR A 69 -10.50 -2.75 14.48
CA THR A 69 -9.65 -3.26 13.39
C THR A 69 -10.30 -3.09 12.03
N TYR A 70 -9.50 -2.91 10.99
CA TYR A 70 -9.96 -2.89 9.59
C TYR A 70 -9.06 -3.75 8.70
N SER A 71 -9.62 -4.17 7.56
CA SER A 71 -8.91 -4.85 6.46
C SER A 71 -9.54 -4.39 5.15
N LEU A 72 -8.78 -3.64 4.34
CA LEU A 72 -9.23 -3.02 3.11
C LEU A 72 -8.46 -3.62 1.93
N ASN A 73 -9.18 -4.17 0.95
CA ASN A 73 -8.59 -4.87 -0.19
C ASN A 73 -8.92 -4.18 -1.51
N ILE A 74 -7.90 -3.94 -2.34
CA ILE A 74 -8.04 -3.61 -3.75
C ILE A 74 -7.58 -4.85 -4.54
N PRO A 75 -8.53 -5.63 -5.08
CA PRO A 75 -8.23 -6.96 -5.64
C PRO A 75 -7.57 -6.92 -7.02
N SER A 76 -7.59 -5.76 -7.68
CA SER A 76 -6.97 -5.56 -8.99
C SER A 76 -6.44 -4.14 -9.06
N LEU A 77 -5.13 -4.02 -9.16
CA LEU A 77 -4.43 -2.76 -9.40
C LEU A 77 -4.32 -2.48 -10.90
N ASN A 78 -4.12 -1.22 -11.26
CA ASN A 78 -3.66 -0.88 -12.60
C ASN A 78 -2.25 -1.46 -12.80
N PRO A 79 -1.83 -1.73 -14.04
CA PRO A 79 -0.44 -2.04 -14.31
C PRO A 79 0.48 -0.91 -13.84
N GLY A 80 1.65 -1.25 -13.30
CA GLY A 80 2.71 -0.26 -13.10
C GLY A 80 3.18 0.28 -14.45
N ALA A 81 3.50 1.58 -14.52
CA ALA A 81 4.05 2.22 -15.71
C ALA A 81 5.54 1.87 -15.89
N GLY A 82 6.27 1.76 -14.79
CA GLY A 82 7.70 1.44 -14.79
C GLY A 82 8.59 2.66 -15.04
N ASP A 83 8.21 3.82 -14.50
CA ASP A 83 8.93 5.09 -14.67
C ASP A 83 10.37 5.04 -14.09
N TYR A 84 10.60 4.20 -13.09
CA TYR A 84 11.90 3.98 -12.48
C TYR A 84 12.43 2.58 -12.76
N SER A 85 13.74 2.43 -12.67
CA SER A 85 14.40 1.13 -12.77
C SER A 85 15.41 0.90 -11.65
N TYR A 86 15.62 -0.37 -11.31
CA TYR A 86 16.62 -0.83 -10.37
C TYR A 86 17.36 -2.03 -10.97
N TYR A 87 18.68 -1.90 -11.11
CA TYR A 87 19.53 -2.96 -11.64
C TYR A 87 19.81 -3.99 -10.54
N ALA A 88 19.03 -5.07 -10.52
CA ALA A 88 19.25 -6.20 -9.61
C ALA A 88 20.20 -7.23 -10.24
N SER A 89 20.62 -8.24 -9.47
CA SER A 89 21.67 -9.19 -9.85
C SER A 89 21.38 -10.04 -11.08
N ALA A 90 20.11 -10.31 -11.40
CA ALA A 90 19.71 -11.17 -12.53
C ALA A 90 18.73 -10.50 -13.50
N SER A 91 18.21 -9.32 -13.14
CA SER A 91 17.26 -8.59 -13.97
C SER A 91 17.21 -7.12 -13.57
N THR A 92 16.76 -6.28 -14.50
CA THR A 92 16.42 -4.89 -14.21
C THR A 92 14.95 -4.85 -13.88
N HIS A 93 14.60 -4.37 -12.69
CA HIS A 93 13.23 -4.21 -12.24
C HIS A 93 12.74 -2.82 -12.63
N TYR A 94 11.56 -2.73 -13.22
CA TYR A 94 10.88 -1.48 -13.55
C TYR A 94 9.68 -1.30 -12.63
N PHE A 95 9.53 -0.11 -12.05
CA PHE A 95 8.54 0.16 -11.01
C PHE A 95 8.19 1.65 -10.95
N ASP A 96 7.12 1.96 -10.24
CA ASP A 96 6.74 3.32 -9.87
C ASP A 96 6.86 3.51 -8.34
N VAL A 97 7.02 4.77 -7.92
CA VAL A 97 6.85 5.16 -6.51
C VAL A 97 5.49 5.82 -6.38
N ILE A 98 4.56 5.15 -5.72
CA ILE A 98 3.15 5.60 -5.62
C ILE A 98 2.80 5.98 -4.19
N GLY A 99 1.84 6.90 -4.03
CA GLY A 99 1.35 7.32 -2.72
C GLY A 99 0.22 6.40 -2.23
N MET A 100 0.25 6.06 -0.95
CA MET A 100 -0.82 5.37 -0.25
C MET A 100 -1.30 6.20 0.94
N GLY A 101 -2.61 6.27 1.14
CA GLY A 101 -3.23 6.90 2.30
C GLY A 101 -4.33 6.03 2.89
N VAL A 102 -4.37 5.92 4.22
CA VAL A 102 -5.54 5.42 4.96
C VAL A 102 -6.03 6.52 5.87
N ALA A 103 -7.32 6.83 5.79
CA ALA A 103 -7.94 7.88 6.58
C ALA A 103 -9.36 7.50 7.02
N SER A 104 -9.77 8.06 8.15
CA SER A 104 -11.17 8.12 8.58
C SER A 104 -11.66 9.57 8.54
N SER A 105 -12.95 9.77 8.24
CA SER A 105 -13.57 11.11 8.28
C SER A 105 -13.97 11.55 9.69
N LEU A 106 -13.74 10.72 10.71
CA LEU A 106 -14.07 11.02 12.10
C LEU A 106 -13.06 12.02 12.69
N SER A 107 -13.58 13.13 13.22
CA SER A 107 -12.80 14.23 13.78
C SER A 107 -11.99 13.86 15.03
N ASN A 108 -12.34 12.77 15.71
CA ASN A 108 -11.64 12.23 16.87
C ASN A 108 -10.69 11.06 16.54
N SER A 109 -10.47 10.75 15.26
CA SER A 109 -9.58 9.66 14.85
C SER A 109 -8.13 10.10 14.74
N SER A 110 -7.20 9.23 15.14
CA SER A 110 -5.77 9.47 15.05
C SER A 110 -5.13 9.05 13.72
N GLU A 111 -5.88 8.37 12.83
CA GLU A 111 -5.29 7.74 11.64
C GLU A 111 -5.39 8.63 10.41
N THR A 112 -4.27 9.29 10.12
CA THR A 112 -3.83 9.57 8.75
C THR A 112 -2.54 8.79 8.54
N TYR A 113 -2.65 7.55 8.05
CA TYR A 113 -1.47 6.76 7.69
C TYR A 113 -1.15 7.06 6.23
N VAL A 114 -0.05 7.77 6.00
CA VAL A 114 0.45 8.10 4.66
C VAL A 114 1.80 7.45 4.48
N ASP A 115 1.94 6.72 3.38
CA ASP A 115 3.19 6.06 3.02
C ASP A 115 3.39 6.12 1.51
N THR A 116 4.54 5.63 1.05
CA THR A 116 4.86 5.41 -0.35
C THR A 116 5.20 3.95 -0.58
N LEU A 117 4.77 3.42 -1.72
CA LEU A 117 4.94 2.03 -2.10
C LEU A 117 5.76 1.93 -3.39
N TYR A 118 6.42 0.78 -3.58
CA TYR A 118 6.90 0.39 -4.90
C TYR A 118 5.80 -0.36 -5.63
N HIS A 119 5.31 0.19 -6.73
CA HIS A 119 4.38 -0.50 -7.63
C HIS A 119 5.19 -1.13 -8.76
N PHE A 120 5.42 -2.43 -8.67
CA PHE A 120 6.21 -3.15 -9.65
C PHE A 120 5.46 -3.25 -10.98
N ALA A 121 6.16 -3.01 -12.09
CA ALA A 121 5.61 -3.08 -13.43
C ALA A 121 6.03 -4.39 -14.12
N TYR A 122 7.34 -4.54 -14.34
CA TYR A 122 7.93 -5.70 -15.02
C TYR A 122 9.43 -5.79 -14.72
N SER A 123 10.06 -6.90 -15.12
CA SER A 123 11.51 -7.05 -15.08
C SER A 123 12.05 -7.55 -16.42
N ILE A 124 13.20 -7.04 -16.81
CA ILE A 124 13.94 -7.51 -17.98
C ILE A 124 15.15 -8.29 -17.49
N TYR A 125 15.23 -9.56 -17.88
CA TYR A 125 16.41 -10.38 -17.62
C TYR A 125 17.65 -9.77 -18.27
N HIS A 126 18.75 -9.76 -17.54
CA HIS A 126 20.06 -9.50 -18.11
C HIS A 126 21.04 -10.58 -17.62
N PRO A 127 21.85 -11.16 -18.52
CA PRO A 127 23.06 -11.82 -18.08
C PRO A 127 24.06 -10.76 -17.60
N PHE A 128 24.84 -11.14 -16.60
CA PHE A 128 25.99 -10.42 -16.05
C PHE A 128 26.81 -9.65 -17.10
#